data_AF-A0ABD7GNI4-F1
#
_entry.id   AF-A0ABD7GNI4-F1
#
_cell.length_a   1.000
_cell.length_b   1.000
_cell.length_c   1.000
_cell.angle_alpha   90.00
_cell.angle_beta   90.00
_cell.angle_gamma   90.00
#
_symmetry.space_group_name_H-M   'P 1'
#
loop_
_entity.id
_entity.type
_entity.pdbx_description
1 polymer ?
#
loop_
_entity_poly.entity_id
_entity_poly.type
_entity_poly.pdbx_seq_one_letter_code
_entity_poly.pdbx_strand_id
1 'polypeptide(L)'
;AHELLPWLQQRYALSEEPADRVLSGSSYGGLASGCIAYRYPERFGKVLSLSGSFWWGPDEQQPQWLVRQFAAGERLPLVFFL
;
A
#
# COMPACT_ATOMS: atom_id res chain seq x y z
N ALA A 1 -3.78 -7.55 -6.68
CA ALA A 1 -4.91 -6.60 -6.72
C ALA A 1 -6.00 -6.97 -7.73
N HIS A 2 -6.02 -8.20 -8.25
CA HIS A 2 -6.77 -8.57 -9.45
C HIS A 2 -8.02 -9.42 -9.19
N GLU A 3 -8.21 -9.91 -7.96
CA GLU A 3 -9.32 -10.81 -7.63
C GLU A 3 -10.29 -10.13 -6.68
N LEU A 4 -9.87 -9.86 -5.43
CA LEU A 4 -10.76 -9.32 -4.40
C LEU A 4 -11.36 -7.95 -4.76
N LEU A 5 -10.55 -7.02 -5.25
CA LEU A 5 -11.03 -5.68 -5.61
C LEU A 5 -12.05 -5.72 -6.77
N PRO A 6 -11.77 -6.37 -7.92
CA PRO A 6 -12.78 -6.54 -8.96
C PRO A 6 -14.04 -7.29 -8.48
N TRP A 7 -13.88 -8.34 -7.66
CA TRP A 7 -15.01 -9.08 -7.09
C TRP A 7 -15.91 -8.21 -6.21
N LEU A 8 -15.32 -7.29 -5.44
CA LEU A 8 -16.04 -6.33 -4.61
C LEU A 8 -16.75 -5.27 -5.48
N GLN A 9 -16.07 -4.72 -6.49
CA GLN A 9 -16.65 -3.73 -7.41
C GLN A 9 -17.84 -4.30 -8.20
N GLN A 10 -17.86 -5.60 -8.49
CA GLN A 10 -19.01 -6.26 -9.12
C GLN A 10 -20.23 -6.39 -8.19
N ARG A 11 -20.04 -6.32 -6.87
CA ARG A 11 -21.09 -6.57 -5.87
C ARG A 11 -21.56 -5.32 -5.15
N TYR A 12 -20.72 -4.30 -5.09
CA TYR A 12 -20.96 -3.07 -4.37
C TYR A 12 -20.60 -1.88 -5.24
N ALA A 13 -21.32 -0.76 -5.07
CA ALA A 13 -21.01 0.50 -5.73
C ALA A 13 -19.78 1.16 -5.09
N LEU A 14 -18.60 0.62 -5.38
CA LEU A 14 -17.31 1.16 -4.95
C LEU A 14 -16.76 2.14 -6.00
N SER A 15 -16.06 3.18 -5.52
CA SER A 15 -15.40 4.14 -6.41
C SER A 15 -14.34 3.49 -7.30
N GLU A 16 -14.32 3.87 -8.57
CA GLU A 16 -13.29 3.52 -9.54
C GLU A 16 -12.07 4.44 -9.49
N GLU A 17 -12.09 5.47 -8.65
CA GLU A 17 -10.93 6.34 -8.43
C GLU A 17 -9.99 5.75 -7.37
N PRO A 18 -8.68 5.58 -7.65
CA PRO A 18 -7.72 5.09 -6.65
C PRO A 18 -7.61 6.02 -5.45
N ALA A 19 -7.77 7.33 -5.68
CA ALA A 19 -7.73 8.35 -4.64
C ALA A 19 -8.82 8.16 -3.57
N ASP A 20 -9.90 7.43 -3.86
CA ASP A 20 -10.98 7.17 -2.91
C ASP A 20 -10.77 5.88 -2.09
N ARG A 21 -9.72 5.12 -2.40
CA ARG A 21 -9.47 3.80 -1.79
C ARG A 21 -8.31 3.87 -0.81
N VAL A 22 -8.60 3.42 0.41
CA VAL A 22 -7.63 3.33 1.52
C VAL A 22 -7.29 1.88 1.80
N LEU A 23 -6.00 1.55 1.80
CA LEU A 23 -5.49 0.34 2.45
C LEU A 23 -5.11 0.66 3.89
N SER A 24 -5.56 -0.14 4.84
CA SER A 24 -5.30 0.08 6.26
C SER A 24 -4.81 -1.18 6.94
N GLY A 25 -3.89 -1.03 7.89
CA GLY A 25 -3.45 -2.12 8.74
C GLY A 25 -2.47 -1.66 9.81
N SER A 26 -2.24 -2.52 10.81
CA SER A 26 -1.28 -2.28 11.89
C SER A 26 -0.08 -3.21 11.81
N SER A 27 1.08 -2.78 12.32
CA SER A 27 2.31 -3.60 12.31
C SER A 27 2.64 -4.11 10.90
N TYR A 28 2.73 -5.42 10.70
CA TYR A 28 2.90 -6.03 9.37
C TYR A 28 1.77 -5.69 8.39
N GLY A 29 0.55 -5.46 8.87
CA GLY A 29 -0.56 -4.98 8.05
C GLY A 29 -0.34 -3.57 7.52
N GLY A 30 0.31 -2.70 8.30
CA GLY A 30 0.70 -1.36 7.85
C GLY A 30 1.77 -1.42 6.76
N LEU A 31 2.78 -2.28 6.96
CA LEU A 31 3.79 -2.59 5.95
C LEU A 31 3.16 -3.16 4.67
N ALA A 32 2.28 -4.16 4.80
CA ALA A 32 1.61 -4.80 3.67
C ALA A 32 0.75 -3.80 2.89
N SER A 33 0.04 -2.91 3.58
CA SER A 33 -0.73 -1.83 2.96
C SER A 33 0.15 -0.91 2.12
N GLY A 34 1.30 -0.49 2.66
CA GLY A 34 2.30 0.28 1.92
C GLY A 34 2.88 -0.47 0.72
N CYS A 35 3.24 -1.75 0.88
CA CYS A 35 3.75 -2.61 -0.19
C CYS A 35 2.74 -2.78 -1.33
N ILE A 36 1.46 -2.98 -1.03
CA ILE A 36 0.42 -3.14 -2.05
C ILE A 36 0.19 -1.81 -2.77
N ALA A 37 0.09 -0.69 -2.06
CA ALA A 37 -0.08 0.62 -2.68
C ALA A 37 1.12 1.01 -3.56
N TYR A 38 2.35 0.71 -3.13
CA TYR A 38 3.57 0.91 -3.92
C TYR A 38 3.52 0.13 -5.26
N ARG A 39 3.04 -1.12 -5.23
CA ARG A 39 2.98 -1.98 -6.41
C ARG A 39 1.79 -1.68 -7.33
N TYR A 40 0.71 -1.12 -6.78
CA TYR A 40 -0.55 -0.88 -7.49
C TYR A 40 -1.12 0.52 -7.21
N PRO A 41 -0.36 1.61 -7.45
CA PRO A 41 -0.81 2.97 -7.18
C PRO A 41 -2.02 3.38 -8.04
N GLU A 42 -2.20 2.72 -9.19
CA GLU A 42 -3.36 2.86 -10.07
C GLU A 42 -4.63 2.20 -9.51
N ARG A 43 -4.56 1.55 -8.34
CA ARG A 43 -5.70 0.90 -7.67
C ARG A 43 -5.93 1.37 -6.26
N PHE A 44 -4.90 1.82 -5.56
CA PHE A 44 -5.01 2.31 -4.18
C PHE A 44 -4.18 3.59 -4.03
N GLY A 45 -4.85 4.71 -3.80
CA GLY A 45 -4.21 6.02 -3.67
C GLY A 45 -3.89 6.42 -2.23
N LYS A 46 -4.44 5.72 -1.24
CA LYS A 46 -4.29 6.08 0.18
C LYS A 46 -3.85 4.89 1.03
N VAL A 47 -3.01 5.16 2.02
CA VAL A 47 -2.56 4.19 3.01
C VAL A 47 -2.74 4.77 4.41
N LEU A 48 -3.40 4.01 5.29
CA LEU A 48 -3.45 4.24 6.73
C LEU A 48 -2.62 3.16 7.43
N SER A 49 -1.38 3.47 7.76
CA SER A 49 -0.46 2.52 8.39
C SER A 49 -0.35 2.81 9.88
N LEU A 50 -0.79 1.87 10.72
CA LEU A 50 -0.76 2.03 12.18
C LEU A 50 0.45 1.29 12.78
N SER A 51 1.48 2.02 13.21
CA SER A 51 2.72 1.37 13.70
C SER A 51 3.33 0.39 12.68
N GLY A 52 3.39 0.80 11.41
CA GLY A 52 3.83 -0.07 10.32
C GLY A 52 5.25 -0.61 10.51
N SER A 53 5.45 -1.89 10.24
CA SER A 53 6.75 -2.58 10.40
C SER A 53 7.75 -2.22 9.29
N PHE A 54 7.96 -0.93 9.02
CA PHE A 54 8.83 -0.44 7.94
C PHE A 54 10.33 -0.68 8.20
N TRP A 55 10.71 -1.22 9.35
CA TRP A 55 12.04 -1.77 9.61
C TRP A 55 12.30 -3.07 8.84
N TRP A 56 11.24 -3.79 8.45
CA TRP A 56 11.34 -5.09 7.80
C TRP A 56 12.10 -5.05 6.47
N GLY A 57 12.80 -6.16 6.20
CA GLY A 57 13.47 -6.47 4.95
C GLY A 57 13.30 -7.96 4.62
N PRO A 58 13.46 -8.37 3.35
CA PRO A 58 13.43 -9.77 2.97
C PRO A 58 14.53 -10.60 3.64
N ASP A 59 15.64 -9.95 4.01
CA ASP A 59 16.77 -10.52 4.75
C ASP A 59 17.47 -9.41 5.57
N GLU A 60 18.47 -9.80 6.38
CA GLU A 60 19.23 -8.88 7.24
C GLU A 60 20.07 -7.85 6.49
N GLN A 61 20.39 -8.10 5.21
CA GLN A 61 21.21 -7.21 4.38
C GLN A 61 20.36 -6.11 3.73
N GLN A 62 19.04 -6.28 3.70
CA GLN A 62 18.08 -5.38 3.06
C GLN A 62 17.03 -4.81 4.02
N PRO A 63 17.43 -4.24 5.19
CA PRO A 63 16.47 -3.67 6.11
C PRO A 63 15.74 -2.47 5.49
N GLN A 64 14.52 -2.21 5.97
CA GLN A 64 13.69 -1.11 5.48
C GLN A 64 13.45 -1.16 3.97
N TRP A 65 13.30 -2.36 3.42
CA TRP A 65 13.27 -2.58 1.97
C TRP A 65 12.27 -1.65 1.26
N LEU A 66 11.05 -1.53 1.78
CA LEU A 66 10.01 -0.70 1.18
C LEU A 66 10.36 0.79 1.20
N VAL A 67 10.93 1.29 2.31
CA VAL A 67 11.35 2.70 2.42
C VAL A 67 12.40 3.02 1.36
N ARG A 68 13.36 2.10 1.15
CA ARG A 68 14.39 2.24 0.11
C ARG A 68 13.80 2.26 -1.30
N GLN A 69 12.75 1.46 -1.56
CA GLN A 69 12.06 1.51 -2.86
C GLN A 69 11.43 2.88 -3.12
N PHE A 70 10.73 3.44 -2.13
CA PHE A 70 10.15 4.77 -2.24
C PHE A 70 11.20 5.88 -2.37
N ALA A 71 12.34 5.75 -1.69
CA ALA A 71 13.42 6.73 -1.76
C ALA A 71 14.16 6.71 -3.12
N ALA A 72 14.24 5.54 -3.77
CA ALA A 72 14.93 5.37 -5.05
C ALA A 72 14.01 5.57 -6.28
N GLY A 73 12.71 5.37 -6.11
CA GLY A 73 11.73 5.47 -7.19
C GLY A 73 11.22 6.89 -7.44
N GLU A 74 10.41 7.03 -8.48
CA GLU A 74 9.67 8.26 -8.74
C GLU A 74 8.56 8.47 -7.72
N ARG A 75 8.14 9.73 -7.56
CA ARG A 75 7.03 10.07 -6.67
C ARG A 75 5.72 9.50 -7.19
N LEU A 76 5.18 8.51 -6.48
CA LEU A 76 3.88 7.93 -6.76
C LEU A 76 2.72 8.84 -6.27
N PRO A 77 1.53 8.78 -6.89
CA PRO A 77 0.34 9.52 -6.47
C PRO A 77 -0.33 8.89 -5.24
N LEU A 78 0.45 8.69 -4.17
CA LEU A 78 0.01 8.07 -2.93
C LEU A 78 -0.03 9.07 -1.78
N VAL A 79 -1.02 8.93 -0.90
CA VAL A 79 -1.13 9.68 0.36
C VAL A 79 -1.02 8.71 1.52
N PHE A 80 -0.07 8.95 2.41
CA PHE A 80 0.15 8.14 3.61
C PHE A 80 -0.30 8.88 4.86
N PHE A 81 -0.99 8.16 5.75
CA PHE A 81 -1.12 8.48 7.16
C PHE A 81 -0.37 7.40 7.94
N LEU A 82 0.55 7.81 8.83
CA LEU A 82 1.50 6.95 9.54
C LEU A 82 1.35 7.10 11.06
#